data_AF-A0A0S9KD19-F1
#
_entry.id   AF-A0A0S9KD19-F1
#
_cell.length_a   1.000
_cell.length_b   1.000
_cell.length_c   1.000
_cell.angle_alpha   90.00
_cell.angle_beta   90.00
_cell.angle_gamma   90.00
#
_symmetry.space_group_name_H-M   'P 1'
#
loop_
_entity.id
_entity.type
_entity.pdbx_description
1 polymer ?
#
loop_
_entity_poly.entity_id
_entity_poly.type
_entity_poly.pdbx_seq_one_letter_code
_entity_poly.pdbx_strand_id
1 'polypeptide(L)'
;MTDIEAGVGPAIALADAIGRDDLDAAVASISEVFSANELVASCWLLSINIAIHANTHLPAGKDGQTPAVKVALEALRSITRTQLWQAREFGYIGKGFTSVGTAVVEAMTAAGRSGVDHLHFHIELPDTADAQTDTVRGAAMFAFAMIVTEATVHRTHPLQVIDSYRDGLATAIGGAA
;
A
#
# COMPACT_ATOMS: atom_id res chain seq x y z
N MET A 1 -17.29 -9.64 -6.84
CA MET A 1 -15.87 -9.53 -6.42
C MET A 1 -15.39 -8.15 -6.86
N THR A 2 -15.90 -7.06 -6.27
CA THR A 2 -15.71 -5.70 -6.82
C THR A 2 -16.17 -4.64 -5.80
N ASP A 3 -15.49 -4.56 -4.66
CA ASP A 3 -15.51 -3.35 -3.80
C ASP A 3 -14.09 -2.91 -3.39
N ILE A 4 -13.05 -3.64 -3.80
CA ILE A 4 -11.65 -3.37 -3.42
C ILE A 4 -10.93 -2.48 -4.47
N GLU A 5 -11.55 -2.21 -5.62
CA GLU A 5 -10.99 -1.35 -6.67
C GLU A 5 -11.44 0.12 -6.56
N ALA A 6 -12.59 0.39 -5.93
CA ALA A 6 -13.07 1.74 -5.69
C ALA A 6 -12.24 2.39 -4.55
N GLY A 7 -11.51 3.47 -4.85
CA GLY A 7 -10.79 4.26 -3.84
C GLY A 7 -9.27 4.08 -3.80
N VAL A 8 -8.65 3.29 -4.68
CA VAL A 8 -7.17 3.15 -4.75
C VAL A 8 -6.48 4.24 -5.58
N GLY A 9 -7.24 5.07 -6.30
CA GLY A 9 -6.72 6.11 -7.19
C GLY A 9 -5.67 7.03 -6.54
N PRO A 10 -5.94 7.61 -5.36
CA PRO A 10 -4.95 8.43 -4.64
C PRO A 10 -3.66 7.68 -4.33
N ALA A 11 -3.74 6.43 -3.87
CA ALA A 11 -2.56 5.61 -3.58
C ALA A 11 -1.75 5.26 -4.84
N ILE A 12 -2.40 5.01 -5.98
CA ILE A 12 -1.72 4.80 -7.26
C ILE A 12 -0.96 6.07 -7.68
N ALA A 13 -1.57 7.24 -7.53
CA ALA A 13 -0.91 8.51 -7.84
C ALA A 13 0.31 8.78 -6.92
N LEU A 14 0.18 8.52 -5.62
CA LEU A 14 1.28 8.63 -4.66
C LEU A 14 2.41 7.64 -4.98
N ALA A 15 2.09 6.39 -5.33
CA ALA A 15 3.08 5.39 -5.70
C ALA A 15 3.84 5.76 -6.99
N ASP A 16 3.15 6.31 -8.01
CA ASP A 16 3.78 6.81 -9.24
C ASP A 16 4.74 7.97 -8.93
N ALA A 17 4.34 8.88 -8.04
CA ALA A 17 5.19 9.97 -7.59
C ALA A 17 6.44 9.49 -6.86
N ILE A 18 6.34 8.46 -6.00
CA ILE A 18 7.53 7.84 -5.38
C ILE A 18 8.46 7.27 -6.44
N GLY A 19 7.93 6.54 -7.43
CA GLY A 19 8.74 5.99 -8.53
C GLY A 19 9.39 7.06 -9.42
N ARG A 20 9.02 8.33 -9.26
CA ARG A 20 9.54 9.50 -9.99
C ARG A 20 10.27 10.50 -9.08
N ASP A 21 10.55 10.13 -7.83
CA ASP A 21 11.20 10.97 -6.82
C ASP A 21 10.46 12.30 -6.51
N ASP A 22 9.12 12.32 -6.58
CA ASP A 22 8.29 13.52 -6.41
C ASP A 22 7.17 13.35 -5.34
N LEU A 23 7.40 12.50 -4.34
CA LEU A 23 6.41 12.16 -3.31
C LEU A 23 5.89 13.40 -2.56
N ASP A 24 6.76 14.33 -2.20
CA ASP A 24 6.38 15.49 -1.38
C ASP A 24 5.43 16.44 -2.12
N ALA A 25 5.70 16.72 -3.40
CA ALA A 25 4.81 17.55 -4.21
C ALA A 25 3.46 16.86 -4.44
N ALA A 26 3.49 15.53 -4.69
CA ALA A 26 2.28 14.75 -4.88
C ALA A 26 1.42 14.71 -3.60
N VAL A 27 2.01 14.48 -2.42
CA VAL A 27 1.28 14.52 -1.15
C VAL A 27 0.66 15.89 -0.92
N ALA A 28 1.42 16.97 -1.15
CA ALA A 28 0.90 18.33 -1.00
C ALA A 28 -0.31 18.58 -1.92
N SER A 29 -0.20 18.24 -3.20
CA SER A 29 -1.27 18.45 -4.19
C SER A 29 -2.50 17.59 -3.93
N ILE A 30 -2.32 16.31 -3.61
CA ILE A 30 -3.43 15.37 -3.41
C ILE A 30 -4.16 15.66 -2.09
N SER A 31 -3.46 16.17 -1.07
CA SER A 31 -4.06 16.55 0.22
C SER A 31 -4.96 17.79 0.13
N GLU A 32 -4.97 18.50 -1.00
CA GLU A 32 -5.96 19.56 -1.27
C GLU A 32 -7.35 18.99 -1.55
N VAL A 33 -7.43 17.72 -1.95
CA VAL A 33 -8.67 17.06 -2.40
C VAL A 33 -9.12 15.96 -1.43
N PHE A 34 -8.18 15.22 -0.84
CA PHE A 34 -8.46 14.09 0.03
C PHE A 34 -7.90 14.32 1.43
N SER A 35 -8.65 13.91 2.45
CA SER A 35 -8.18 13.91 3.83
C SER A 35 -7.07 12.88 4.04
N ALA A 36 -6.24 13.09 5.07
CA ALA A 36 -5.21 12.12 5.44
C ALA A 36 -5.80 10.72 5.71
N ASN A 37 -7.00 10.63 6.29
CA ASN A 37 -7.69 9.36 6.52
C ASN A 37 -7.99 8.63 5.20
N GLU A 38 -8.53 9.35 4.22
CA GLU A 38 -8.83 8.79 2.89
C GLU A 38 -7.56 8.34 2.18
N LEU A 39 -6.47 9.09 2.31
CA LEU A 39 -5.19 8.73 1.69
C LEU A 39 -4.55 7.49 2.32
N VAL A 40 -4.55 7.39 3.65
CA VAL A 40 -4.04 6.18 4.33
C VAL A 40 -4.93 4.97 4.03
N ALA A 41 -6.26 5.14 4.01
CA ALA A 41 -7.19 4.09 3.62
C ALA A 41 -6.98 3.64 2.17
N SER A 42 -6.76 4.58 1.25
CA SER A 42 -6.43 4.30 -0.15
C SER A 42 -5.14 3.47 -0.27
N CYS A 43 -4.10 3.84 0.49
CA CYS A 43 -2.83 3.10 0.50
C CYS A 43 -3.01 1.68 1.05
N TRP A 44 -3.79 1.53 2.12
CA TRP A 44 -4.13 0.21 2.65
C TRP A 44 -4.89 -0.64 1.63
N LEU A 45 -5.92 -0.10 0.97
CA LEU A 45 -6.68 -0.81 -0.08
C LEU A 45 -5.79 -1.26 -1.24
N LEU A 46 -4.90 -0.39 -1.73
CA LEU A 46 -3.95 -0.75 -2.78
C LEU A 46 -3.03 -1.89 -2.34
N SER A 47 -2.51 -1.83 -1.11
CA SER A 47 -1.70 -2.91 -0.53
C SER A 47 -2.45 -4.24 -0.44
N ILE A 48 -3.74 -4.21 -0.08
CA ILE A 48 -4.61 -5.40 -0.06
C ILE A 48 -4.78 -5.96 -1.47
N ASN A 49 -5.00 -5.12 -2.49
CA ASN A 49 -5.09 -5.56 -3.88
C ASN A 49 -3.81 -6.24 -4.36
N ILE A 50 -2.64 -5.67 -4.03
CA ILE A 50 -1.34 -6.28 -4.35
C ILE A 50 -1.19 -7.64 -3.66
N ALA A 51 -1.53 -7.73 -2.38
CA ALA A 51 -1.49 -8.99 -1.65
C ALA A 51 -2.42 -10.05 -2.25
N ILE A 52 -3.66 -9.70 -2.58
CA ILE A 52 -4.62 -10.63 -3.19
C ILE A 52 -4.12 -11.10 -4.55
N HIS A 53 -3.62 -10.19 -5.39
CA HIS A 53 -3.04 -10.53 -6.70
C HIS A 53 -1.81 -11.45 -6.58
N ALA A 54 -1.00 -11.28 -5.54
CA ALA A 54 0.10 -12.20 -5.26
C ALA A 54 -0.40 -13.63 -5.00
N ASN A 55 -1.53 -13.82 -4.31
CA ASN A 55 -2.09 -15.15 -4.06
C ASN A 55 -2.55 -15.87 -5.34
N THR A 56 -2.90 -15.14 -6.41
CA THR A 56 -3.42 -15.76 -7.64
C THR A 56 -2.30 -16.27 -8.54
N HIS A 57 -1.09 -15.71 -8.45
CA HIS A 57 -0.01 -15.98 -9.41
C HIS A 57 1.27 -16.52 -8.79
N LEU A 58 1.44 -16.46 -7.46
CA LEU A 58 2.59 -17.03 -6.78
C LEU A 58 2.26 -18.37 -6.10
N PRO A 59 3.20 -19.33 -6.09
CA PRO A 59 3.00 -20.58 -5.38
C PRO A 59 3.01 -20.35 -3.86
N ALA A 60 2.16 -21.08 -3.14
CA ALA A 60 2.16 -21.07 -1.69
C ALA A 60 3.52 -21.53 -1.13
N GLY A 61 3.91 -20.92 0.00
CA GLY A 61 5.12 -21.30 0.70
C GLY A 61 5.05 -22.66 1.38
N LYS A 62 6.22 -23.29 1.59
CA LYS A 62 6.33 -24.52 2.40
C LYS A 62 6.13 -24.29 3.91
N ASP A 63 6.12 -23.04 4.34
CA ASP A 63 5.94 -22.56 5.72
C ASP A 63 4.46 -22.35 6.10
N GLY A 64 3.53 -22.68 5.19
CA GLY A 64 2.09 -22.52 5.43
C GLY A 64 1.60 -21.06 5.34
N GLN A 65 2.46 -20.11 4.97
CA GLN A 65 2.07 -18.73 4.71
C GLN A 65 1.61 -18.56 3.25
N THR A 66 0.52 -17.82 3.06
CA THR A 66 0.04 -17.44 1.73
C THR A 66 1.02 -16.47 1.06
N PRO A 67 1.11 -16.45 -0.28
CA PRO A 67 1.96 -15.50 -0.99
C PRO A 67 1.70 -14.03 -0.61
N ALA A 68 0.43 -13.65 -0.40
CA ALA A 68 0.01 -12.35 0.11
C ALA A 68 0.78 -11.92 1.35
N VAL A 69 0.80 -12.78 2.37
CA VAL A 69 1.47 -12.51 3.64
C VAL A 69 2.97 -12.35 3.44
N LYS A 70 3.57 -13.13 2.54
CA LYS A 70 5.01 -13.04 2.24
C LYS A 70 5.39 -11.73 1.57
N VAL A 71 4.62 -11.29 0.58
CA VAL A 71 4.84 -10.00 -0.10
C VAL A 71 4.73 -8.85 0.90
N ALA A 72 3.68 -8.85 1.73
CA ALA A 72 3.49 -7.82 2.75
C ALA A 72 4.60 -7.81 3.81
N LEU A 73 5.04 -8.98 4.28
CA LEU A 73 6.15 -9.09 5.24
C LEU A 73 7.49 -8.66 4.65
N GLU A 74 7.78 -8.99 3.38
CA GLU A 74 9.01 -8.57 2.73
C GLU A 74 9.03 -7.06 2.49
N ALA A 75 7.90 -6.49 2.05
CA ALA A 75 7.73 -5.05 1.97
C ALA A 75 7.97 -4.38 3.33
N LEU A 76 7.40 -4.92 4.41
CA LEU A 76 7.60 -4.39 5.76
C LEU A 76 9.07 -4.45 6.21
N ARG A 77 9.81 -5.50 5.84
CA ARG A 77 11.24 -5.68 6.13
C ARG A 77 12.15 -4.79 5.30
N SER A 78 11.72 -4.37 4.10
CA SER A 78 12.52 -3.55 3.19
C SER A 78 12.95 -2.22 3.83
N ILE A 79 12.07 -1.60 4.64
CA ILE A 79 12.36 -0.36 5.37
C ILE A 79 13.19 -0.55 6.62
N THR A 80 13.27 -1.76 7.18
CA THR A 80 14.23 -2.01 8.27
C THR A 80 15.68 -1.92 7.77
N ARG A 81 15.90 -1.94 6.44
CA ARG A 81 17.22 -1.80 5.81
C ARG A 81 17.51 -0.39 5.29
N THR A 82 16.51 0.44 5.03
CA THR A 82 16.67 1.85 4.60
C THR A 82 16.51 2.81 5.78
N GLN A 83 17.34 3.85 5.81
CA GLN A 83 17.67 4.72 6.94
C GLN A 83 16.53 5.63 7.51
N LEU A 84 15.25 5.29 7.34
CA LEU A 84 14.12 6.10 7.83
C LEU A 84 14.01 6.15 9.36
N TRP A 85 14.66 5.22 10.06
CA TRP A 85 14.59 5.11 11.52
C TRP A 85 15.65 5.91 12.28
N GLN A 86 16.65 6.49 11.59
CA GLN A 86 17.81 7.08 12.27
C GLN A 86 17.69 8.60 12.51
N ALA A 87 16.80 9.31 11.83
CA ALA A 87 16.50 10.71 12.12
C ALA A 87 15.17 10.81 12.87
N ARG A 88 15.18 11.46 14.05
CA ARG A 88 13.96 11.77 14.85
C ARG A 88 12.89 12.50 14.02
N GLU A 89 13.32 13.20 12.97
CA GLU A 89 12.48 13.96 12.03
C GLU A 89 11.62 13.07 11.14
N PHE A 90 11.90 11.77 11.01
CA PHE A 90 11.12 10.82 10.21
C PHE A 90 10.25 9.87 11.06
N GLY A 91 10.09 10.16 12.35
CA GLY A 91 9.42 9.26 13.30
C GLY A 91 7.97 8.92 12.91
N TYR A 92 7.22 9.88 12.34
CA TYR A 92 5.84 9.63 11.90
C TYR A 92 5.75 8.91 10.56
N ILE A 93 6.71 9.11 9.65
CA ILE A 93 6.81 8.34 8.40
C ILE A 93 7.02 6.85 8.71
N GLY A 94 7.98 6.54 9.59
CA GLY A 94 8.21 5.16 10.04
C GLY A 94 7.00 4.55 10.73
N LYS A 95 6.27 5.33 11.54
CA LYS A 95 5.02 4.88 12.18
C LYS A 95 3.94 4.59 11.15
N GLY A 96 3.65 5.50 10.22
CA GLY A 96 2.62 5.30 9.20
C GLY A 96 2.89 4.07 8.35
N PHE A 97 4.15 3.90 7.92
CA PHE A 97 4.58 2.70 7.20
C PHE A 97 4.33 1.41 8.00
N THR A 98 4.77 1.39 9.26
CA THR A 98 4.66 0.20 10.11
C THR A 98 3.21 -0.12 10.47
N SER A 99 2.39 0.90 10.75
CA SER A 99 0.97 0.75 11.08
C SER A 99 0.18 0.18 9.90
N VAL A 100 0.34 0.76 8.69
CA VAL A 100 -0.33 0.23 7.48
C VAL A 100 0.16 -1.18 7.17
N GLY A 101 1.47 -1.41 7.21
CA GLY A 101 2.00 -2.73 6.89
C GLY A 101 1.59 -3.81 7.88
N THR A 102 1.53 -3.50 9.17
CA THR A 102 1.02 -4.43 10.19
C THR A 102 -0.46 -4.74 9.95
N ALA A 103 -1.27 -3.71 9.71
CA ALA A 103 -2.70 -3.88 9.41
C ALA A 103 -2.93 -4.75 8.16
N VAL A 104 -2.13 -4.61 7.10
CA VAL A 104 -2.21 -5.44 5.90
C VAL A 104 -1.83 -6.90 6.19
N VAL A 105 -0.78 -7.14 6.97
CA VAL A 105 -0.35 -8.50 7.35
C VAL A 105 -1.43 -9.18 8.20
N GLU A 106 -1.99 -8.47 9.18
CA GLU A 106 -3.06 -8.97 10.04
C GLU A 106 -4.32 -9.30 9.23
N ALA A 107 -4.73 -8.38 8.36
CA ALA A 107 -5.82 -8.56 7.41
C ALA A 107 -5.62 -9.84 6.57
N MET A 108 -4.46 -10.01 5.93
CA MET A 108 -4.17 -11.19 5.10
C MET A 108 -4.09 -12.49 5.89
N THR A 109 -3.58 -12.42 7.12
CA THR A 109 -3.54 -13.58 8.02
C THR A 109 -4.95 -14.00 8.45
N ALA A 110 -5.84 -13.04 8.71
CA ALA A 110 -7.24 -13.28 9.02
C ALA A 110 -8.01 -13.80 7.80
N ALA A 111 -7.80 -13.22 6.62
CA ALA A 111 -8.45 -13.66 5.38
C ALA A 111 -8.10 -15.11 5.01
N GLY A 112 -6.85 -15.55 5.26
CA GLY A 112 -6.46 -16.95 5.11
C GLY A 112 -7.20 -17.93 6.05
N ARG A 113 -7.88 -17.42 7.09
CA ARG A 113 -8.66 -18.21 8.05
C ARG A 113 -10.18 -18.07 7.86
N SER A 114 -10.65 -16.95 7.32
CA SER A 114 -12.09 -16.61 7.34
C SER A 114 -12.63 -15.95 6.05
N GLY A 115 -11.82 -15.80 5.00
CA GLY A 115 -12.21 -15.12 3.76
C GLY A 115 -12.00 -13.60 3.77
N VAL A 116 -12.12 -12.96 2.60
CA VAL A 116 -11.75 -11.54 2.35
C VAL A 116 -12.83 -10.55 2.82
N ASP A 117 -14.05 -11.01 3.09
CA ASP A 117 -15.19 -10.16 3.45
C ASP A 117 -15.12 -9.58 4.88
N HIS A 118 -14.08 -9.93 5.64
CA HIS A 118 -13.87 -9.50 7.03
C HIS A 118 -12.61 -8.62 7.22
N LEU A 119 -12.10 -8.03 6.14
CA LEU A 119 -10.94 -7.15 6.24
C LEU A 119 -11.34 -5.80 6.82
N HIS A 120 -10.95 -5.55 8.06
CA HIS A 120 -11.14 -4.28 8.73
C HIS A 120 -9.85 -3.45 8.69
N PHE A 121 -10.02 -2.16 8.45
CA PHE A 121 -8.95 -1.17 8.49
C PHE A 121 -9.23 -0.17 9.61
N HIS A 122 -8.28 -0.02 10.52
CA HIS A 122 -8.29 1.06 11.50
C HIS A 122 -6.86 1.50 11.80
N ILE A 123 -6.56 2.76 11.50
CA ILE A 123 -5.32 3.43 11.91
C ILE A 123 -5.72 4.75 12.54
N GLU A 124 -5.33 4.94 13.79
CA GLU A 124 -5.45 6.23 14.46
C GLU A 124 -4.42 7.19 13.87
N LEU A 125 -4.89 8.31 13.33
CA LEU A 125 -4.03 9.37 12.86
C LEU A 125 -3.59 10.28 14.01
N PRO A 126 -2.38 10.85 13.94
CA PRO A 126 -1.96 11.89 14.88
C PRO A 126 -2.84 13.14 14.82
N ASP A 127 -2.85 13.95 15.89
CA ASP A 127 -3.69 15.15 15.98
C ASP A 127 -3.15 16.37 15.21
N THR A 128 -1.88 16.34 14.74
CA THR A 128 -1.27 17.47 14.03
C THR A 128 -1.17 17.19 12.53
N ALA A 129 -1.47 18.21 11.71
CA ALA A 129 -1.47 18.09 10.24
C ALA A 129 -0.11 17.61 9.68
N ASP A 130 1.01 18.07 10.24
CA ASP A 130 2.35 17.62 9.83
C ASP A 130 2.54 16.12 10.09
N ALA A 131 2.15 15.64 11.27
CA ALA A 131 2.27 14.23 11.63
C ALA A 131 1.29 13.35 10.85
N GLN A 132 0.11 13.87 10.49
CA GLN A 132 -0.82 13.21 9.56
C GLN A 132 -0.20 13.08 8.17
N THR A 133 0.39 14.16 7.64
CA THR A 133 1.07 14.17 6.34
C THR A 133 2.22 13.18 6.30
N ASP A 134 3.03 13.11 7.36
CA ASP A 134 4.09 12.11 7.49
C ASP A 134 3.53 10.68 7.58
N THR A 135 2.39 10.49 8.24
CA THR A 135 1.71 9.19 8.28
C THR A 135 1.25 8.76 6.87
N VAL A 136 0.71 9.70 6.08
CA VAL A 136 0.36 9.48 4.66
C VAL A 136 1.60 9.11 3.84
N ARG A 137 2.72 9.83 3.99
CA ARG A 137 3.99 9.46 3.32
C ARG A 137 4.40 8.04 3.67
N GLY A 138 4.37 7.69 4.96
CA GLY A 138 4.68 6.34 5.42
C GLY A 138 3.77 5.27 4.80
N ALA A 139 2.46 5.53 4.74
CA ALA A 139 1.49 4.66 4.11
C ALA A 139 1.77 4.45 2.60
N ALA A 140 2.06 5.53 1.88
CA ALA A 140 2.39 5.49 0.46
C ALA A 140 3.69 4.72 0.19
N MET A 141 4.70 4.91 1.03
CA MET A 141 5.96 4.16 0.95
C MET A 141 5.75 2.66 1.16
N PHE A 142 4.81 2.26 2.03
CA PHE A 142 4.47 0.85 2.23
C PHE A 142 3.81 0.26 0.99
N ALA A 143 2.81 0.94 0.44
CA ALA A 143 2.16 0.52 -0.80
C ALA A 143 3.17 0.38 -1.94
N PHE A 144 4.08 1.36 -2.10
CA PHE A 144 5.15 1.29 -3.10
C PHE A 144 6.15 0.16 -2.84
N ALA A 145 6.51 -0.11 -1.58
CA ALA A 145 7.37 -1.25 -1.24
C ALA A 145 6.75 -2.61 -1.64
N MET A 146 5.42 -2.74 -1.52
CA MET A 146 4.71 -3.91 -2.02
C MET A 146 4.75 -3.99 -3.56
N ILE A 147 4.56 -2.86 -4.25
CA ILE A 147 4.71 -2.78 -5.71
C ILE A 147 6.12 -3.20 -6.16
N VAL A 148 7.17 -2.73 -5.49
CA VAL A 148 8.56 -3.12 -5.79
C VAL A 148 8.78 -4.62 -5.57
N THR A 149 8.17 -5.17 -4.51
CA THR A 149 8.24 -6.60 -4.22
C THR A 149 7.56 -7.42 -5.32
N GLU A 150 6.39 -7.00 -5.77
CA GLU A 150 5.68 -7.61 -6.90
C GLU A 150 6.47 -7.47 -8.22
N ALA A 151 6.99 -6.29 -8.53
CA ALA A 151 7.81 -6.04 -9.71
C ALA A 151 9.06 -6.96 -9.74
N THR A 152 9.67 -7.18 -8.58
CA THR A 152 10.81 -8.11 -8.44
C THR A 152 10.42 -9.54 -8.79
N VAL A 153 9.25 -9.98 -8.32
CA VAL A 153 8.68 -11.29 -8.63
C VAL A 153 8.43 -11.44 -10.14
N HIS A 154 7.86 -10.42 -10.77
CA HIS A 154 7.53 -10.43 -12.20
C HIS A 154 8.70 -10.07 -13.12
N ARG A 155 9.85 -9.68 -12.56
CA ARG A 155 11.03 -9.18 -13.30
C ARG A 155 10.70 -7.99 -14.20
N THR A 156 9.84 -7.11 -13.71
CA THR A 156 9.38 -5.90 -14.39
C THR A 156 9.82 -4.65 -13.65
N HIS A 157 9.66 -3.48 -14.28
CA HIS A 157 9.91 -2.21 -13.59
C HIS A 157 8.72 -1.85 -12.69
N PRO A 158 8.91 -1.30 -11.47
CA PRO A 158 7.81 -0.92 -10.59
C PRO A 158 6.75 -0.03 -11.24
N LEU A 159 7.16 0.94 -12.07
CA LEU A 159 6.22 1.80 -12.81
C LEU A 159 5.31 1.01 -13.78
N GLN A 160 5.77 -0.11 -14.34
CA GLN A 160 4.93 -0.96 -15.20
C GLN A 160 3.85 -1.69 -14.40
N VAL A 161 4.14 -2.06 -13.15
CA VAL A 161 3.14 -2.61 -12.23
C VAL A 161 2.10 -1.54 -11.87
N ILE A 162 2.55 -0.31 -11.61
CA ILE A 162 1.66 0.84 -11.36
C ILE A 162 0.74 1.10 -12.56
N ASP A 163 1.28 1.08 -13.78
CA ASP A 163 0.48 1.23 -15.00
C ASP A 163 -0.58 0.12 -15.11
N SER A 164 -0.24 -1.13 -14.79
CA SER A 164 -1.22 -2.22 -14.76
C SER A 164 -2.36 -1.99 -13.74
N TYR A 165 -2.06 -1.47 -12.55
CA TYR A 165 -3.08 -1.11 -11.56
C TYR A 165 -3.94 0.07 -12.02
N ARG A 166 -3.34 1.04 -12.71
CA ARG A 166 -4.04 2.19 -13.30
C ARG A 166 -5.01 1.75 -14.40
N ASP A 167 -4.57 0.85 -15.28
CA ASP A 167 -5.40 0.27 -16.35
C ASP A 167 -6.55 -0.58 -15.79
N GLY A 168 -6.27 -1.35 -14.74
CA GLY A 168 -7.28 -2.10 -13.99
C GLY A 168 -8.35 -1.18 -13.40
N LEU A 169 -7.93 -0.10 -12.72
CA LEU A 169 -8.84 0.90 -12.18
C LEU A 169 -9.68 1.59 -13.27
N ALA A 170 -9.07 1.97 -14.40
CA ALA A 170 -9.77 2.58 -15.52
C ALA A 170 -10.82 1.64 -16.11
N THR A 171 -10.52 0.36 -16.20
CA THR A 171 -11.46 -0.68 -16.65
C THR A 171 -12.62 -0.84 -15.67
N ALA A 172 -12.35 -0.87 -14.36
CA ALA A 172 -13.36 -0.98 -13.32
C ALA A 172 -14.35 0.21 -13.32
N ILE A 173 -13.84 1.42 -13.54
CA ILE A 173 -14.65 2.64 -13.61
C ILE A 173 -15.40 2.73 -14.96
N GLY A 174 -14.74 2.43 -16.07
CA GLY A 174 -15.29 2.54 -17.42
C GLY A 174 -16.26 1.41 -17.81
N GLY A 175 -16.21 0.26 -17.12
CA GLY A 175 -17.12 -0.87 -17.31
C GLY A 175 -18.43 -0.78 -16.52
N ALA A 176 -18.63 0.30 -15.74
CA ALA A 176 -19.84 0.57 -14.97
C ALA A 176 -20.89 1.39 -15.74
N ALA A 177 -20.86 1.37 -17.08
CA ALA A 177 -21.78 2.05 -17.97
C ALA A 177 -22.93 1.14 -18.45
#